data_AF-A0A9Q8SB30-F1
#
_entry.id   AF-A0A9Q8SB30-F1
#
_cell.length_a   1.000
_cell.length_b   1.000
_cell.length_c   1.000
_cell.angle_alpha   90.00
_cell.angle_beta   90.00
_cell.angle_gamma   90.00
#
_symmetry.space_group_name_H-M   'P 1'
#
loop_
_entity.id
_entity.type
_entity.pdbx_description
1 polymer ?
#
loop_
_entity_poly.entity_id
_entity_poly.type
_entity_poly.pdbx_seq_one_letter_code
_entity_poly.pdbx_strand_id
1 'polypeptide(L)'
;MSTTIVADELHTVPSNSSLPTYSSATGIELADISPSTSSDSSPAPPAYDQTTTATPQDTEAVPSSDGGPEPSSPGDFFTPTVHLQIETTGKQWLSLPLGTRPDPIAIYHVEAGSWSAESVPAYVSLRFSRNDGSCHLLRGDDASQTPVCTTLYRFGPGKPPIFRPSQALAPFHVPTPPASSGSSSTEVSLQEEENGHHEVDVSAADLQIVSKYLTSRTQILKTPAGTFQWRYATRKERATVPGADQLLVCELVQTVALAGGKKTEESRTRIAQFVRGKETRTRGTGRTTAGNGGRLMLNVMRWVDSKDGRREAVEVLIVASCVCMLKKEVDRRRMQQMVILAAGASGGA
;
A
#
# COMPACT_ATOMS: atom_id res chain seq x y z
N MET A 1 -28.87 67.20 4.58
CA MET A 1 -30.14 66.50 4.30
C MET A 1 -29.99 65.80 2.97
N SER A 2 -30.41 64.53 2.91
CA SER A 2 -30.51 63.67 1.73
C SER A 2 -29.20 63.10 1.18
N THR A 3 -28.82 61.93 1.70
CA THR A 3 -28.01 60.93 0.97
C THR A 3 -28.87 59.69 0.75
N THR A 4 -29.03 59.36 -0.53
CA THR A 4 -29.92 58.36 -1.09
C THR A 4 -29.39 56.95 -0.85
N ILE A 5 -30.26 56.07 -0.36
CA ILE A 5 -30.07 54.62 -0.26
C ILE A 5 -30.32 54.03 -1.65
N VAL A 6 -29.38 53.25 -2.17
CA VAL A 6 -29.61 52.35 -3.32
C VAL A 6 -29.35 50.94 -2.87
N ALA A 7 -30.32 50.10 -3.20
CA ALA A 7 -30.58 48.78 -2.65
C ALA A 7 -29.65 47.69 -3.19
N ASP A 8 -29.54 46.68 -2.33
CA ASP A 8 -28.89 45.39 -2.42
C ASP A 8 -29.56 44.49 -3.48
N GLU A 9 -28.82 44.03 -4.50
CA GLU A 9 -29.26 42.96 -5.40
C GLU A 9 -28.68 41.62 -4.90
N LEU A 10 -29.51 40.90 -4.15
CA LEU A 10 -29.29 39.50 -3.80
C LEU A 10 -29.61 38.62 -5.01
N HIS A 11 -28.57 38.05 -5.63
CA HIS A 11 -28.75 37.00 -6.64
C HIS A 11 -29.29 35.71 -6.01
N THR A 12 -30.46 35.33 -6.50
CA THR A 12 -31.25 34.17 -6.14
C THR A 12 -30.57 32.87 -6.59
N VAL A 13 -30.33 31.94 -5.66
CA VAL A 13 -29.83 30.58 -5.93
C VAL A 13 -31.01 29.67 -6.29
N PRO A 14 -31.02 28.98 -7.46
CA PRO A 14 -32.04 27.98 -7.75
C PRO A 14 -31.88 26.75 -6.85
N SER A 15 -32.87 26.53 -5.99
CA SER A 15 -33.01 25.33 -5.16
C SER A 15 -33.51 24.16 -6.02
N ASN A 16 -32.59 23.31 -6.47
CA ASN A 16 -32.96 22.03 -7.09
C ASN A 16 -32.69 20.89 -6.11
N SER A 17 -33.52 20.81 -5.07
CA SER A 17 -33.66 19.62 -4.21
C SER A 17 -34.87 18.83 -4.67
N SER A 18 -34.68 17.80 -5.49
CA SER A 18 -35.68 16.76 -5.70
C SER A 18 -35.04 15.40 -5.48
N LEU A 19 -35.22 14.89 -4.26
CA LEU A 19 -34.96 13.50 -3.91
C LEU A 19 -35.91 12.59 -4.70
N PRO A 20 -35.45 11.44 -5.24
CA PRO A 20 -36.35 10.49 -5.85
C PRO A 20 -37.27 9.88 -4.78
N THR A 21 -38.57 10.12 -4.96
CA THR A 21 -39.66 9.48 -4.24
C THR A 21 -39.74 8.02 -4.68
N TYR A 22 -39.32 7.08 -3.83
CA TYR A 22 -39.56 5.66 -4.09
C TYR A 22 -41.00 5.34 -3.67
N SER A 23 -41.83 5.05 -4.67
CA SER A 23 -43.20 4.62 -4.50
C SER A 23 -43.24 3.33 -3.69
N SER A 24 -44.10 3.31 -2.67
CA SER A 24 -44.37 2.16 -1.82
C SER A 24 -44.93 1.00 -2.64
N ALA A 25 -44.11 -0.01 -2.91
CA ALA A 25 -44.58 -1.27 -3.44
C ALA A 25 -45.22 -2.07 -2.31
N THR A 26 -46.49 -2.37 -2.52
CA THR A 26 -47.39 -3.27 -1.79
C THR A 26 -46.69 -4.49 -1.20
N GLY A 27 -46.94 -4.71 0.09
CA GLY A 27 -46.52 -5.90 0.82
C GLY A 27 -47.10 -7.17 0.19
N ILE A 28 -46.22 -8.14 -0.05
CA ILE A 28 -46.60 -9.51 -0.32
C ILE A 28 -46.53 -10.24 1.02
N GLU A 29 -47.71 -10.58 1.51
CA GLU A 29 -47.97 -11.40 2.68
C GLU A 29 -47.51 -12.84 2.36
N LEU A 30 -46.41 -13.28 2.95
CA LEU A 30 -45.98 -14.68 2.88
C LEU A 30 -46.65 -15.43 4.03
N ALA A 31 -47.60 -16.27 3.63
CA ALA A 31 -48.36 -17.15 4.51
C ALA A 31 -47.46 -18.05 5.36
N ASP A 32 -47.91 -18.24 6.61
CA ASP A 32 -47.38 -19.17 7.60
C ASP A 32 -47.27 -20.59 7.03
N ILE A 33 -46.04 -21.09 6.92
CA ILE A 33 -45.74 -22.51 6.75
C ILE A 33 -45.36 -23.09 8.11
N SER A 34 -46.33 -23.77 8.72
CA SER A 34 -46.16 -24.59 9.91
C SER A 34 -45.07 -25.67 9.74
N PRO A 35 -44.36 -26.03 10.82
CA PRO A 35 -43.27 -27.00 10.78
C PRO A 35 -43.82 -28.43 10.74
N SER A 36 -43.52 -29.16 9.66
CA SER A 36 -43.73 -30.61 9.61
C SER A 36 -42.48 -31.35 10.09
N THR A 37 -42.67 -32.13 11.13
CA THR A 37 -41.79 -33.17 11.64
C THR A 37 -41.56 -34.27 10.60
N SER A 38 -40.30 -34.57 10.30
CA SER A 38 -39.91 -35.88 9.77
C SER A 38 -38.50 -36.22 10.24
N SER A 39 -38.43 -37.30 11.00
CA SER A 39 -37.23 -38.00 11.45
C SER A 39 -36.45 -38.56 10.25
N ASP A 40 -35.14 -38.28 10.15
CA ASP A 40 -34.18 -39.32 9.75
C ASP A 40 -32.72 -38.93 10.02
N SER A 41 -32.11 -39.71 10.92
CA SER A 41 -30.74 -40.24 10.90
C SER A 41 -29.62 -39.40 10.24
N SER A 42 -28.87 -38.68 11.08
CA SER A 42 -27.55 -38.11 10.74
C SER A 42 -26.44 -39.17 10.87
N PRO A 43 -25.55 -39.34 9.87
CA PRO A 43 -24.25 -39.98 10.09
C PRO A 43 -23.24 -38.94 10.59
N ALA A 44 -22.62 -39.22 11.73
CA ALA A 44 -21.55 -38.41 12.30
C ALA A 44 -20.30 -38.39 11.39
N PRO A 45 -19.50 -37.30 11.40
CA PRO A 45 -18.22 -37.28 10.69
C PRO A 45 -17.21 -38.26 11.32
N PRO A 46 -16.27 -38.83 10.53
CA PRO A 46 -15.33 -39.83 11.04
C PRO A 46 -14.36 -39.24 12.07
N ALA A 47 -14.22 -39.95 13.19
CA ALA A 47 -13.21 -39.71 14.21
C ALA A 47 -11.84 -40.12 13.68
N TYR A 48 -10.85 -39.22 13.77
CA TYR A 48 -9.46 -39.56 13.53
C TYR A 48 -8.81 -39.98 14.86
N ASP A 49 -8.28 -41.19 14.88
CA ASP A 49 -7.49 -41.73 15.99
C ASP A 49 -6.21 -40.91 16.22
N GLN A 50 -5.96 -40.55 17.48
CA GLN A 50 -4.67 -40.06 17.94
C GLN A 50 -3.75 -41.25 18.22
N THR A 51 -2.88 -41.57 17.27
CA THR A 51 -1.78 -42.51 17.55
C THR A 51 -0.71 -41.81 18.37
N THR A 52 -0.80 -41.99 19.69
CA THR A 52 0.32 -41.84 20.62
C THR A 52 1.27 -43.00 20.40
N THR A 53 2.46 -42.74 19.86
CA THR A 53 3.59 -43.68 19.93
C THR A 53 4.64 -43.06 20.85
N ALA A 54 4.73 -43.62 22.05
CA ALA A 54 5.84 -43.44 22.96
C ALA A 54 7.00 -44.39 22.59
N THR A 55 8.13 -44.21 23.30
CA THR A 55 9.38 -45.01 23.43
C THR A 55 10.54 -44.65 22.50
N PRO A 56 11.82 -44.85 22.89
CA PRO A 56 12.58 -44.34 24.06
C PRO A 56 13.84 -43.53 23.65
N GLN A 57 14.50 -42.92 24.64
CA GLN A 57 15.89 -42.43 24.55
C GLN A 57 16.84 -43.58 24.18
N ASP A 58 17.73 -43.36 23.20
CA ASP A 58 19.16 -43.65 23.37
C ASP A 58 20.02 -42.94 22.32
N THR A 59 21.29 -42.83 22.69
CA THR A 59 22.35 -41.93 22.23
C THR A 59 23.05 -42.42 20.95
N GLU A 60 23.31 -41.55 19.95
CA GLU A 60 24.61 -41.44 19.23
C GLU A 60 24.59 -40.39 18.10
N ALA A 61 25.75 -39.77 17.88
CA ALA A 61 25.97 -38.62 17.01
C ALA A 61 26.71 -39.01 15.71
N VAL A 62 26.25 -38.53 14.53
CA VAL A 62 27.07 -38.33 13.30
C VAL A 62 26.44 -37.20 12.46
N PRO A 63 27.22 -36.27 11.87
CA PRO A 63 26.70 -35.03 11.28
C PRO A 63 26.27 -35.20 9.82
N SER A 64 25.17 -34.55 9.44
CA SER A 64 24.76 -34.41 8.04
C SER A 64 24.79 -32.94 7.66
N SER A 65 25.78 -32.60 6.82
CA SER A 65 25.88 -31.32 6.11
C SER A 65 24.71 -31.18 5.15
N ASP A 66 23.83 -30.21 5.38
CA ASP A 66 22.96 -29.69 4.33
C ASP A 66 22.83 -28.16 4.48
N GLY A 67 23.29 -27.46 3.45
CA GLY A 67 23.46 -26.01 3.41
C GLY A 67 22.12 -25.30 3.17
N GLY A 68 21.35 -25.10 4.24
CA GLY A 68 20.31 -24.07 4.28
C GLY A 68 20.94 -22.69 4.51
N PRO A 69 20.37 -21.59 3.98
CA PRO A 69 20.87 -20.26 4.28
C PRO A 69 20.80 -20.04 5.80
N GLU A 70 21.96 -19.83 6.41
CA GLU A 70 22.10 -19.62 7.84
C GLU A 70 21.16 -18.49 8.33
N PRO A 71 20.58 -18.65 9.53
CA PRO A 71 19.86 -17.56 10.17
C PRO A 71 20.83 -16.38 10.32
N SER A 72 20.45 -15.25 9.75
CA SER A 72 21.04 -13.94 10.06
C SER A 72 21.32 -13.82 11.56
N SER A 73 22.47 -13.25 11.87
CA SER A 73 23.00 -12.88 13.19
C SER A 73 21.96 -12.60 14.29
N PRO A 74 22.31 -12.86 15.57
CA PRO A 74 21.36 -12.80 16.67
C PRO A 74 20.77 -11.40 16.83
N GLY A 75 19.45 -11.32 16.62
CA GLY A 75 18.58 -10.34 17.27
C GLY A 75 18.80 -8.88 16.89
N ASP A 76 18.62 -8.52 15.62
CA ASP A 76 18.34 -7.12 15.29
C ASP A 76 16.91 -6.79 15.79
N PHE A 77 16.82 -6.36 17.04
CA PHE A 77 15.55 -6.02 17.68
C PHE A 77 14.96 -4.79 16.97
N PHE A 78 13.86 -5.00 16.24
CA PHE A 78 13.15 -3.92 15.59
C PHE A 78 12.51 -2.99 16.63
N THR A 79 13.09 -1.79 16.77
CA THR A 79 12.62 -0.76 17.70
C THR A 79 11.96 0.37 16.90
N PRO A 80 10.61 0.41 16.80
CA PRO A 80 9.93 1.45 16.05
C PRO A 80 10.01 2.80 16.77
N THR A 81 10.19 3.86 15.99
CA THR A 81 10.20 5.26 16.44
C THR A 81 8.95 6.02 16.01
N VAL A 82 8.30 5.57 14.95
CA VAL A 82 7.11 6.20 14.39
C VAL A 82 6.04 5.12 14.23
N HIS A 83 4.85 5.41 14.73
CA HIS A 83 3.68 4.56 14.61
C HIS A 83 2.60 5.32 13.84
N LEU A 84 2.13 4.70 12.76
CA LEU A 84 1.09 5.24 11.90
C LEU A 84 -0.05 4.23 11.78
N GLN A 85 -1.29 4.69 11.86
CA GLN A 85 -2.46 3.92 11.49
C GLN A 85 -2.84 4.29 10.06
N ILE A 86 -2.87 3.31 9.16
CA ILE A 86 -3.38 3.48 7.79
C ILE A 86 -4.83 3.02 7.77
N GLU A 87 -5.76 3.91 7.43
CA GLU A 87 -7.18 3.60 7.30
C GLU A 87 -7.58 3.45 5.83
N THR A 88 -7.92 2.24 5.43
CA THR A 88 -8.50 1.95 4.11
C THR A 88 -9.32 0.67 4.13
N THR A 89 -10.49 0.71 3.50
CA THR A 89 -11.41 -0.43 3.43
C THR A 89 -10.92 -1.52 2.48
N GLY A 90 -10.04 -1.18 1.54
CA GLY A 90 -9.56 -2.11 0.52
C GLY A 90 -10.68 -2.67 -0.38
N LYS A 91 -10.49 -3.88 -0.91
CA LYS A 91 -11.44 -4.59 -1.77
C LYS A 91 -11.81 -5.96 -1.20
N GLN A 92 -13.11 -6.20 -1.03
CA GLN A 92 -13.65 -7.48 -0.56
C GLN A 92 -13.45 -8.62 -1.58
N TRP A 93 -13.64 -9.87 -1.14
CA TRP A 93 -13.55 -11.04 -2.01
C TRP A 93 -14.72 -11.12 -3.00
N LEU A 94 -15.94 -10.84 -2.55
CA LEU A 94 -17.13 -10.74 -3.38
C LEU A 94 -17.49 -9.26 -3.53
N SER A 95 -17.22 -8.70 -4.71
CA SER A 95 -17.61 -7.32 -5.03
C SER A 95 -17.78 -7.20 -6.53
N LEU A 96 -18.76 -6.40 -6.98
CA LEU A 96 -18.94 -6.10 -8.40
C LEU A 96 -17.63 -5.57 -9.03
N PRO A 97 -17.39 -5.81 -10.33
CA PRO A 97 -16.20 -5.39 -11.05
C PRO A 97 -16.20 -3.88 -11.36
N LEU A 98 -16.56 -3.06 -10.37
CA LEU A 98 -16.54 -1.60 -10.46
C LEU A 98 -15.10 -1.08 -10.27
N GLY A 99 -14.78 0.01 -11.00
CA GLY A 99 -13.51 0.71 -10.88
C GLY A 99 -13.21 1.17 -9.45
N THR A 100 -11.93 1.46 -9.17
CA THR A 100 -11.48 1.93 -7.84
C THR A 100 -12.25 3.17 -7.48
N ARG A 101 -12.92 3.13 -6.33
CA ARG A 101 -13.40 4.37 -5.74
C ARG A 101 -12.18 5.26 -5.47
N PRO A 102 -12.27 6.56 -5.73
CA PRO A 102 -11.21 7.51 -5.41
C PRO A 102 -11.27 7.82 -3.90
N ASP A 103 -11.37 6.78 -3.06
CA ASP A 103 -11.53 6.93 -1.63
C ASP A 103 -10.17 7.32 -1.05
N PRO A 104 -10.07 8.46 -0.34
CA PRO A 104 -8.86 8.87 0.35
C PRO A 104 -8.37 7.78 1.31
N ILE A 105 -7.06 7.56 1.35
CA ILE A 105 -6.43 6.72 2.37
C ILE A 105 -5.82 7.64 3.41
N ALA A 106 -6.49 7.77 4.56
CA ALA A 106 -6.03 8.57 5.68
C ALA A 106 -5.00 7.79 6.51
N ILE A 107 -3.95 8.48 6.93
CA ILE A 107 -2.83 7.90 7.69
C ILE A 107 -2.63 8.77 8.93
N TYR A 108 -2.88 8.23 10.12
CA TYR A 108 -2.86 8.96 11.38
C TYR A 108 -1.61 8.62 12.19
N HIS A 109 -1.06 9.58 12.92
CA HIS A 109 -0.11 9.26 13.99
C HIS A 109 -0.81 8.46 15.09
N VAL A 110 -0.08 7.52 15.68
CA VAL A 110 -0.53 6.75 16.84
C VAL A 110 0.25 7.23 18.05
N GLU A 111 -0.42 7.89 18.97
CA GLU A 111 0.14 8.41 20.21
C GLU A 111 -0.27 7.51 21.38
N ALA A 112 0.72 7.12 22.20
CA ALA A 112 0.52 6.21 23.33
C ALA A 112 -0.26 4.91 22.97
N GLY A 113 -0.08 4.41 21.74
CA GLY A 113 -0.75 3.20 21.23
C GLY A 113 -2.18 3.41 20.72
N SER A 114 -2.75 4.61 20.89
CA SER A 114 -4.10 4.99 20.47
C SER A 114 -4.09 5.98 19.29
N TRP A 115 -5.19 6.05 18.55
CA TRP A 115 -5.42 7.04 17.49
C TRP A 115 -6.92 7.32 17.39
N SER A 116 -7.31 8.48 16.88
CA SER A 116 -8.71 8.86 16.66
C SER A 116 -8.96 9.18 15.19
N ALA A 117 -10.08 8.72 14.66
CA ALA A 117 -10.54 9.07 13.31
C ALA A 117 -10.94 10.56 13.18
N GLU A 118 -11.12 11.25 14.31
CA GLU A 118 -11.43 12.68 14.37
C GLU A 118 -10.17 13.55 14.39
N SER A 119 -8.99 12.95 14.63
CA SER A 119 -7.72 13.67 14.59
C SER A 119 -7.34 14.07 13.17
N VAL A 120 -6.51 15.11 13.02
CA VAL A 120 -5.94 15.46 11.72
C VAL A 120 -5.00 14.33 11.27
N PRO A 121 -5.16 13.78 10.06
CA PRO A 121 -4.26 12.75 9.57
C PRO A 121 -2.84 13.31 9.40
N ALA A 122 -1.83 12.49 9.64
CA ALA A 122 -0.44 12.81 9.31
C ALA A 122 -0.27 12.95 7.79
N TYR A 123 -0.85 12.00 7.05
CA TYR A 123 -0.85 11.99 5.60
C TYR A 123 -2.20 11.56 5.03
N VAL A 124 -2.49 12.02 3.83
CA VAL A 124 -3.64 11.56 3.05
C VAL A 124 -3.17 11.19 1.65
N SER A 125 -3.42 9.95 1.23
CA SER A 125 -3.20 9.52 -0.14
C SER A 125 -4.48 9.72 -0.94
N LEU A 126 -4.44 10.69 -1.86
CA LEU A 126 -5.58 11.10 -2.69
C LEU A 126 -5.42 10.62 -4.13
N ARG A 127 -6.54 10.17 -4.69
CA ARG A 127 -6.69 9.96 -6.13
C ARG A 127 -7.82 10.89 -6.59
N PHE A 128 -7.54 11.79 -7.51
CA PHE A 128 -8.54 12.81 -7.90
C PHE A 128 -9.68 12.23 -8.74
N SER A 129 -9.43 11.17 -9.50
CA SER A 129 -10.49 10.47 -10.25
C SER A 129 -10.28 8.96 -10.30
N ARG A 130 -11.33 8.18 -10.57
CA ARG A 130 -11.24 6.70 -10.60
C ARG A 130 -10.17 6.17 -11.56
N ASN A 131 -10.02 6.86 -12.69
CA ASN A 131 -9.14 6.51 -13.80
C ASN A 131 -7.85 7.32 -13.82
N ASP A 132 -7.62 8.13 -12.77
CA ASP A 132 -6.35 8.82 -12.60
C ASP A 132 -5.24 7.79 -12.45
N GLY A 133 -4.26 7.88 -13.34
CA GLY A 133 -3.04 7.10 -13.29
C GLY A 133 -2.13 7.56 -12.15
N SER A 134 -2.44 8.65 -11.45
CA SER A 134 -1.62 9.19 -10.37
C SER A 134 -2.28 9.06 -9.00
N CYS A 135 -1.46 9.21 -7.98
CA CYS A 135 -1.90 9.34 -6.61
C CYS A 135 -0.96 10.24 -5.83
N HIS A 136 -1.52 11.15 -5.07
CA HIS A 136 -0.77 12.18 -4.37
C HIS A 136 -0.82 11.91 -2.88
N LEU A 137 0.35 11.81 -2.25
CA LEU A 137 0.48 11.78 -0.81
C LEU A 137 0.66 13.22 -0.34
N LEU A 138 -0.31 13.73 0.42
CA LEU A 138 -0.31 15.06 1.02
C LEU A 138 -0.05 14.93 2.52
N ARG A 139 0.48 15.97 3.18
CA ARG A 139 0.38 16.07 4.64
C ARG A 139 -1.04 16.47 5.00
N GLY A 140 -1.59 15.94 6.09
CA GLY A 140 -2.98 16.24 6.45
C GLY A 140 -3.18 17.60 7.11
N ASP A 141 -2.12 18.21 7.64
CA ASP A 141 -2.11 19.57 8.20
C ASP A 141 -1.77 20.66 7.17
N ASP A 142 -1.35 20.29 5.95
CA ASP A 142 -0.94 21.22 4.91
C ASP A 142 -2.15 21.80 4.16
N ALA A 143 -2.50 23.05 4.48
CA ALA A 143 -3.56 23.80 3.81
C ALA A 143 -3.28 24.03 2.31
N SER A 144 -2.01 24.02 1.88
CA SER A 144 -1.65 24.23 0.48
C SER A 144 -1.90 23.00 -0.40
N GLN A 145 -2.23 21.85 0.22
CA GLN A 145 -2.45 20.57 -0.46
C GLN A 145 -1.28 20.19 -1.38
N THR A 146 -0.06 20.56 -1.01
CA THR A 146 1.12 20.25 -1.82
C THR A 146 1.53 18.79 -1.65
N PRO A 147 1.75 18.05 -2.75
CA PRO A 147 2.10 16.65 -2.65
C PRO A 147 3.53 16.48 -2.15
N VAL A 148 3.70 15.82 -1.01
CA VAL A 148 5.02 15.40 -0.50
C VAL A 148 5.60 14.25 -1.32
N CYS A 149 4.75 13.43 -1.94
CA CYS A 149 5.15 12.42 -2.90
C CYS A 149 4.01 12.13 -3.88
N THR A 150 4.31 12.06 -5.17
CA THR A 150 3.37 11.61 -6.20
C THR A 150 3.75 10.22 -6.69
N THR A 151 2.78 9.30 -6.72
CA THR A 151 2.92 7.99 -7.33
C THR A 151 2.25 7.97 -8.70
N LEU A 152 3.00 7.73 -9.76
CA LEU A 152 2.51 7.57 -11.12
C LEU A 152 2.40 6.08 -11.45
N TYR A 153 1.17 5.59 -11.56
CA TYR A 153 0.83 4.27 -12.06
C TYR A 153 0.72 4.34 -13.58
N ARG A 154 1.51 3.49 -14.25
CA ARG A 154 1.51 3.38 -15.69
C ARG A 154 0.68 2.17 -16.09
N PHE A 155 -0.20 2.37 -17.07
CA PHE A 155 -0.98 1.28 -17.62
C PHE A 155 -0.08 0.38 -18.51
N GLY A 156 -0.31 -0.93 -18.45
CA GLY A 156 0.37 -1.93 -19.28
C GLY A 156 1.29 -2.88 -18.52
N PRO A 157 1.56 -4.07 -19.08
CA PRO A 157 2.42 -5.07 -18.46
C PRO A 157 3.85 -4.54 -18.31
N GLY A 158 4.48 -4.85 -17.17
CA GLY A 158 5.88 -4.49 -16.93
C GLY A 158 6.14 -2.99 -16.73
N LYS A 159 5.10 -2.16 -16.58
CA LYS A 159 5.27 -0.73 -16.26
C LYS A 159 5.20 -0.52 -14.74
N PRO A 160 6.33 -0.39 -14.03
CA PRO A 160 6.31 -0.21 -12.58
C PRO A 160 5.75 1.17 -12.21
N PRO A 161 5.12 1.31 -11.03
CA PRO A 161 4.82 2.63 -10.49
C PRO A 161 6.10 3.43 -10.25
N ILE A 162 6.01 4.74 -10.45
CA ILE A 162 7.10 5.70 -10.26
C ILE A 162 6.73 6.60 -9.08
N PHE A 163 7.62 6.74 -8.10
CA PHE A 163 7.51 7.72 -7.03
C PHE A 163 8.31 8.96 -7.39
N ARG A 164 7.66 10.12 -7.24
CA ARG A 164 8.25 11.44 -7.39
C ARG A 164 8.11 12.17 -6.06
N PRO A 165 9.14 12.11 -5.18
CA PRO A 165 9.19 12.93 -3.98
C PRO A 165 9.13 14.42 -4.33
N SER A 166 8.54 15.23 -3.46
CA SER A 166 8.56 16.69 -3.63
C SER A 166 10.00 17.21 -3.62
N GLN A 167 10.27 18.30 -4.34
CA GLN A 167 11.59 18.92 -4.39
C GLN A 167 12.05 19.44 -3.01
N ALA A 168 11.10 19.72 -2.11
CA ALA A 168 11.37 20.04 -0.70
C ALA A 168 11.98 18.86 0.07
N LEU A 169 11.78 17.61 -0.38
CA LEU A 169 12.50 16.43 0.10
C LEU A 169 13.80 16.28 -0.70
N ALA A 170 14.72 17.22 -0.46
CA ALA A 170 16.00 17.36 -1.15
C ALA A 170 16.97 16.14 -1.14
N PRO A 171 16.97 15.19 -0.18
CA PRO A 171 18.07 14.22 -0.09
C PRO A 171 18.02 13.12 -1.16
N PHE A 172 17.00 13.11 -2.03
CA PHE A 172 16.88 12.17 -3.15
C PHE A 172 16.95 12.83 -4.53
N HIS A 173 17.19 14.15 -4.59
CA HIS A 173 17.34 14.88 -5.84
C HIS A 173 18.82 14.92 -6.26
N VAL A 174 19.15 14.38 -7.44
CA VAL A 174 20.45 14.64 -8.07
C VAL A 174 20.41 16.04 -8.66
N PRO A 175 21.34 16.96 -8.34
CA PRO A 175 21.34 18.30 -8.92
C PRO A 175 21.41 18.21 -10.44
N THR A 176 20.36 18.65 -11.13
CA THR A 176 20.41 18.89 -12.57
C THR A 176 21.35 20.09 -12.79
N PRO A 177 22.39 19.99 -13.65
CA PRO A 177 23.19 21.16 -13.99
C PRO A 177 22.29 22.24 -14.61
N PRO A 178 22.49 23.53 -14.29
CA PRO A 178 21.65 24.59 -14.83
C PRO A 178 21.76 24.59 -16.36
N ALA A 179 20.64 24.35 -17.03
CA ALA A 179 20.54 24.49 -18.48
C ALA A 179 20.87 25.94 -18.83
N SER A 180 21.95 26.12 -19.58
CA SER A 180 22.34 27.38 -20.19
C SER A 180 21.17 27.96 -20.97
N SER A 181 20.76 29.16 -20.59
CA SER A 181 19.83 29.99 -21.36
C SER A 181 20.43 30.26 -22.74
N GLY A 182 19.95 29.55 -23.76
CA GLY A 182 20.31 29.74 -25.16
C GLY A 182 19.07 30.12 -25.96
N SER A 183 19.04 31.38 -26.39
CA SER A 183 17.95 32.02 -27.10
C SER A 183 17.75 31.48 -28.52
N SER A 184 16.47 31.33 -28.90
CA SER A 184 15.84 31.42 -30.23
C SER A 184 16.75 31.59 -31.47
N SER A 185 16.64 30.65 -32.41
CA SER A 185 16.49 30.97 -33.84
C SER A 185 15.80 29.82 -34.59
N THR A 186 14.66 30.17 -35.17
CA THR A 186 13.87 29.49 -36.21
C THR A 186 14.69 28.75 -37.25
N GLU A 187 14.28 27.52 -37.57
CA GLU A 187 14.19 27.03 -38.96
C GLU A 187 13.16 25.90 -39.05
N VAL A 188 12.29 26.03 -40.06
CA VAL A 188 11.18 25.14 -40.38
C VAL A 188 11.73 23.99 -41.23
N SER A 189 11.38 22.75 -40.89
CA SER A 189 11.38 21.64 -41.85
C SER A 189 10.29 20.64 -41.47
N LEU A 190 9.44 20.36 -42.45
CA LEU A 190 8.31 19.44 -42.43
C LEU A 190 8.78 18.00 -42.79
N GLN A 191 8.00 17.02 -42.33
CA GLN A 191 8.02 15.57 -42.62
C GLN A 191 9.07 14.80 -41.78
N GLU A 192 8.76 13.67 -41.12
CA GLU A 192 7.83 12.57 -41.42
C GLU A 192 7.18 12.01 -40.13
N GLU A 193 6.02 11.38 -40.28
CA GLU A 193 5.36 10.57 -39.24
C GLU A 193 6.10 9.24 -39.06
N GLU A 194 6.63 8.95 -37.86
CA GLU A 194 6.91 7.57 -37.43
C GLU A 194 6.85 7.43 -35.89
N ASN A 195 5.95 6.58 -35.41
CA ASN A 195 5.88 5.95 -34.08
C ASN A 195 6.29 6.80 -32.85
N GLY A 196 5.32 7.55 -32.33
CA GLY A 196 5.39 8.21 -31.03
C GLY A 196 5.42 7.23 -29.84
N HIS A 197 6.61 6.69 -29.53
CA HIS A 197 6.94 6.32 -28.17
C HIS A 197 7.23 7.61 -27.39
N HIS A 198 6.20 8.16 -26.72
CA HIS A 198 6.39 9.20 -25.71
C HIS A 198 7.16 8.59 -24.52
N GLU A 199 8.49 8.52 -24.64
CA GLU A 199 9.38 8.39 -23.50
C GLU A 199 9.26 9.70 -22.70
N VAL A 200 8.40 9.65 -21.69
CA VAL A 200 8.42 10.65 -20.62
C VAL A 200 9.80 10.56 -19.98
N ASP A 201 10.61 11.57 -20.22
CA ASP A 201 11.92 11.78 -19.65
C ASP A 201 11.86 11.57 -18.13
N VAL A 202 12.48 10.47 -17.67
CA VAL A 202 12.48 10.09 -16.26
C VAL A 202 13.47 11.03 -15.57
N SER A 203 12.93 12.07 -14.91
CA SER A 203 13.72 13.00 -14.10
C SER A 203 14.62 12.24 -13.12
N ALA A 204 15.82 12.76 -12.86
CA ALA A 204 16.81 12.13 -11.97
C ALA A 204 16.33 11.87 -10.53
N ALA A 205 15.17 12.40 -10.14
CA ALA A 205 14.53 12.17 -8.84
C ALA A 205 13.40 11.11 -8.85
N ASP A 206 13.07 10.52 -10.00
CA ASP A 206 12.00 9.53 -10.13
C ASP A 206 12.49 8.14 -9.66
N LEU A 207 11.79 7.57 -8.68
CA LEU A 207 12.16 6.31 -8.03
C LEU A 207 11.16 5.21 -8.40
N GLN A 208 11.63 4.14 -9.04
CA GLN A 208 10.76 3.05 -9.49
C GLN A 208 10.59 1.98 -8.39
N ILE A 209 9.34 1.52 -8.21
CA ILE A 209 9.03 0.37 -7.35
C ILE A 209 8.71 -0.89 -8.18
N VAL A 210 9.69 -1.78 -8.28
CA VAL A 210 9.65 -2.97 -9.14
C VAL A 210 9.41 -4.24 -8.34
N SER A 211 8.82 -5.26 -8.96
CA SER A 211 8.78 -6.60 -8.38
C SER A 211 10.16 -7.27 -8.45
N LYS A 212 10.56 -7.98 -7.39
CA LYS A 212 11.84 -8.71 -7.40
C LYS A 212 11.91 -9.80 -8.48
N TYR A 213 10.78 -10.48 -8.70
CA TYR A 213 10.60 -11.50 -9.74
C TYR A 213 9.19 -11.37 -10.33
N LEU A 214 8.95 -11.88 -11.53
CA LEU A 214 7.68 -11.75 -12.27
C LEU A 214 6.44 -12.20 -11.47
N THR A 215 6.58 -13.25 -10.66
CA THR A 215 5.49 -13.80 -9.85
C THR A 215 5.56 -13.36 -8.38
N SER A 216 6.61 -12.63 -8.00
CA SER A 216 6.87 -12.29 -6.62
C SER A 216 6.04 -11.10 -6.17
N ARG A 217 5.52 -11.20 -4.94
CA ARG A 217 4.90 -10.07 -4.26
C ARG A 217 5.93 -9.14 -3.62
N THR A 218 7.20 -9.54 -3.56
CA THR A 218 8.29 -8.73 -3.03
C THR A 218 8.54 -7.54 -3.96
N GLN A 219 8.58 -6.33 -3.38
CA GLN A 219 8.84 -5.10 -4.12
C GLN A 219 10.16 -4.48 -3.69
N ILE A 220 10.86 -3.90 -4.64
CA ILE A 220 12.17 -3.27 -4.48
C ILE A 220 12.04 -1.82 -4.93
N LEU A 221 12.51 -0.92 -4.08
CA LEU A 221 12.62 0.51 -4.33
C LEU A 221 14.08 0.91 -4.09
N LYS A 222 14.81 1.20 -5.18
CA LYS A 222 16.19 1.67 -5.08
C LYS A 222 16.19 3.17 -4.83
N THR A 223 16.97 3.62 -3.85
CA THR A 223 17.09 5.03 -3.49
C THR A 223 18.55 5.38 -3.20
N PRO A 224 18.91 6.67 -3.22
CA PRO A 224 20.22 7.13 -2.74
C PRO A 224 20.55 6.72 -1.28
N ALA A 225 19.54 6.47 -0.43
CA ALA A 225 19.76 6.00 0.95
C ALA A 225 20.00 4.48 1.05
N GLY A 226 19.86 3.75 -0.05
CA GLY A 226 19.93 2.30 -0.14
C GLY A 226 18.69 1.69 -0.77
N THR A 227 18.58 0.37 -0.74
CA THR A 227 17.48 -0.34 -1.38
C THR A 227 16.43 -0.75 -0.36
N PHE A 228 15.22 -0.23 -0.49
CA PHE A 228 14.08 -0.64 0.33
C PHE A 228 13.40 -1.87 -0.29
N GLN A 229 13.26 -2.94 0.49
CA GLN A 229 12.63 -4.19 0.05
C GLN A 229 11.41 -4.50 0.91
N TRP A 230 10.23 -4.45 0.30
CA TRP A 230 8.97 -4.90 0.91
C TRP A 230 8.74 -6.37 0.64
N ARG A 231 8.48 -7.17 1.68
CA ARG A 231 8.06 -8.57 1.55
C ARG A 231 7.02 -8.94 2.60
N TYR A 232 6.26 -10.00 2.33
CA TYR A 232 5.45 -10.62 3.38
C TYR A 232 6.37 -11.39 4.31
N ALA A 233 6.15 -11.25 5.62
CA ALA A 233 6.93 -11.96 6.61
C ALA A 233 6.63 -13.45 6.60
N THR A 234 7.62 -14.24 6.98
CA THR A 234 7.46 -15.68 7.18
C THR A 234 6.50 -15.97 8.35
N ARG A 235 6.04 -17.22 8.47
CA ARG A 235 5.21 -17.64 9.62
C ARG A 235 5.93 -17.44 10.95
N LYS A 236 7.24 -17.73 11.00
CA LYS A 236 8.07 -17.55 12.20
C LYS A 236 8.14 -16.08 12.59
N GLU A 237 8.51 -15.19 11.65
CA GLU A 237 8.55 -13.75 11.91
C GLU A 237 7.20 -13.19 12.33
N ARG A 238 6.11 -13.61 11.69
CA ARG A 238 4.77 -13.17 12.07
C ARG A 238 4.39 -13.58 13.49
N ALA A 239 4.76 -14.79 13.92
CA ALA A 239 4.48 -15.28 15.27
C ALA A 239 5.23 -14.48 16.36
N THR A 240 6.31 -13.77 16.01
CA THR A 240 7.02 -12.87 16.95
C THR A 240 6.31 -11.54 17.18
N VAL A 241 5.30 -11.19 16.37
CA VAL A 241 4.56 -9.93 16.49
C VAL A 241 3.16 -10.21 17.05
N PRO A 242 2.88 -9.82 18.31
CA PRO A 242 1.59 -10.05 18.94
C PRO A 242 0.42 -9.51 18.11
N GLY A 243 -0.64 -10.32 17.98
CA GLY A 243 -1.86 -9.94 17.27
C GLY A 243 -1.75 -9.85 15.74
N ALA A 244 -0.60 -10.19 15.13
CA ALA A 244 -0.43 -10.10 13.68
C ALA A 244 -1.01 -11.32 12.92
N ASP A 245 -2.09 -11.12 12.16
CA ASP A 245 -2.59 -12.10 11.20
C ASP A 245 -1.82 -12.05 9.87
N GLN A 246 -1.41 -10.85 9.49
CA GLN A 246 -0.60 -10.56 8.31
C GLN A 246 0.46 -9.52 8.69
N LEU A 247 1.67 -9.74 8.20
CA LEU A 247 2.82 -8.89 8.46
C LEU A 247 3.55 -8.67 7.14
N LEU A 248 3.73 -7.41 6.76
CA LEU A 248 4.70 -7.01 5.75
C LEU A 248 5.90 -6.39 6.47
N VAL A 249 7.09 -6.65 5.98
CA VAL A 249 8.33 -6.05 6.48
C VAL A 249 9.00 -5.29 5.34
N CYS A 250 9.57 -4.14 5.68
CA CYS A 250 10.43 -3.35 4.82
C CYS A 250 11.86 -3.43 5.38
N GLU A 251 12.77 -3.91 4.55
CA GLU A 251 14.20 -4.02 4.86
C GLU A 251 14.96 -2.96 4.07
N LEU A 252 15.93 -2.31 4.71
CA LEU A 252 16.99 -1.56 4.06
C LEU A 252 18.12 -2.52 3.71
N VAL A 253 18.38 -2.71 2.43
CA VAL A 253 19.49 -3.51 1.90
C VAL A 253 20.61 -2.56 1.47
N GLN A 254 21.78 -2.73 2.06
CA GLN A 254 22.98 -1.96 1.78
C GLN A 254 24.18 -2.88 1.54
N THR A 255 25.01 -2.52 0.58
CA THR A 255 26.29 -3.20 0.35
C THR A 255 27.34 -2.60 1.29
N VAL A 256 27.91 -3.41 2.16
CA VAL A 256 28.92 -3.02 3.14
C VAL A 256 30.25 -3.67 2.77
N ALA A 257 31.33 -2.89 2.76
CA ALA A 257 32.67 -3.45 2.55
C ALA A 257 33.13 -4.18 3.81
N LEU A 258 33.54 -5.44 3.66
CA LEU A 258 34.13 -6.21 4.75
C LEU A 258 35.55 -5.74 5.05
N ALA A 259 35.97 -5.90 6.31
CA ALA A 259 37.34 -5.64 6.73
C ALA A 259 38.32 -6.44 5.82
N GLY A 260 39.19 -5.73 5.10
CA GLY A 260 40.08 -6.31 4.10
C GLY A 260 39.75 -5.95 2.64
N GLY A 261 38.70 -5.16 2.38
CA GLY A 261 38.48 -4.40 1.14
C GLY A 261 38.19 -5.21 -0.15
N LYS A 262 38.40 -6.53 -0.15
CA LYS A 262 38.20 -7.41 -1.32
C LYS A 262 36.80 -8.03 -1.40
N LYS A 263 36.00 -7.99 -0.34
CA LYS A 263 34.67 -8.59 -0.29
C LYS A 263 33.65 -7.57 0.19
N THR A 264 32.49 -7.58 -0.43
CA THR A 264 31.32 -6.80 -0.03
C THR A 264 30.22 -7.75 0.43
N GLU A 265 29.53 -7.40 1.52
CA GLU A 265 28.40 -8.14 2.07
C GLU A 265 27.11 -7.31 1.98
N GLU A 266 25.97 -7.95 1.76
CA GLU A 266 24.68 -7.29 1.88
C GLU A 266 24.23 -7.26 3.34
N SER A 267 24.25 -6.08 3.96
CA SER A 267 23.58 -5.85 5.23
C SER A 267 22.09 -5.61 5.01
N ARG A 268 21.25 -6.30 5.78
CA ARG A 268 19.79 -6.14 5.76
C ARG A 268 19.30 -5.74 7.14
N THR A 269 18.70 -4.57 7.23
CA THR A 269 18.14 -4.05 8.48
C THR A 269 16.64 -3.84 8.32
N ARG A 270 15.83 -4.33 9.26
CA ARG A 270 14.39 -4.06 9.25
C ARG A 270 14.14 -2.59 9.63
N ILE A 271 13.59 -1.81 8.70
CA ILE A 271 13.32 -0.38 8.92
C ILE A 271 11.83 -0.08 9.06
N ALA A 272 10.95 -0.95 8.60
CA ALA A 272 9.53 -0.82 8.85
C ALA A 272 8.83 -2.17 8.88
N GLN A 273 7.66 -2.20 9.52
CA GLN A 273 6.75 -3.32 9.45
C GLN A 273 5.30 -2.83 9.44
N PHE A 274 4.47 -3.48 8.65
CA PHE A 274 3.04 -3.18 8.53
C PHE A 274 2.25 -4.37 9.04
N VAL A 275 1.61 -4.17 10.20
CA VAL A 275 0.86 -5.19 10.95
C VAL A 275 -0.62 -5.06 10.65
N ARG A 276 -1.24 -6.20 10.33
CA ARG A 276 -2.69 -6.32 10.23
C ARG A 276 -3.18 -7.48 11.09
N GLY A 277 -3.99 -7.14 12.06
CA GLY A 277 -4.62 -8.04 13.02
C GLY A 277 -6.01 -7.56 13.40
N LYS A 278 -6.65 -8.22 14.36
CA LYS A 278 -7.99 -7.86 14.84
C LYS A 278 -8.07 -6.41 15.33
N GLU A 279 -7.04 -5.92 15.99
CA GLU A 279 -7.00 -4.58 16.58
C GLU A 279 -6.43 -3.49 15.66
N THR A 280 -5.61 -3.88 14.69
CA THR A 280 -4.87 -2.93 13.84
C THR A 280 -5.50 -2.73 12.48
N ARG A 281 -6.37 -3.63 12.00
CA ARG A 281 -7.06 -3.45 10.72
C ARG A 281 -8.08 -2.30 10.79
N THR A 282 -8.30 -1.68 9.65
CA THR A 282 -9.44 -0.78 9.44
C THR A 282 -10.75 -1.47 9.81
N ARG A 283 -11.58 -0.78 10.60
CA ARG A 283 -12.85 -1.30 11.08
C ARG A 283 -13.74 -1.75 9.91
N GLY A 284 -14.47 -2.85 10.11
CA GLY A 284 -15.32 -3.44 9.06
C GLY A 284 -14.57 -4.23 7.98
N THR A 285 -13.25 -4.38 8.08
CA THR A 285 -12.46 -5.20 7.15
C THR A 285 -11.96 -6.49 7.78
N GLY A 286 -11.67 -7.50 6.97
CA GLY A 286 -11.24 -8.82 7.43
C GLY A 286 -9.89 -9.26 6.83
N ARG A 287 -9.46 -10.46 7.22
CA ARG A 287 -8.21 -11.09 6.73
C ARG A 287 -8.21 -11.34 5.22
N THR A 288 -9.38 -11.49 4.61
CA THR A 288 -9.57 -11.75 3.18
C THR A 288 -9.76 -10.49 2.34
N THR A 289 -9.90 -9.32 2.98
CA THR A 289 -10.02 -8.03 2.31
C THR A 289 -8.64 -7.59 1.80
N ALA A 290 -8.53 -7.42 0.47
CA ALA A 290 -7.27 -7.04 -0.16
C ALA A 290 -7.02 -5.54 0.00
N GLY A 291 -5.80 -5.15 0.36
CA GLY A 291 -5.40 -3.75 0.48
C GLY A 291 -6.12 -2.98 1.59
N ASN A 292 -6.61 -3.65 2.62
CA ASN A 292 -7.12 -2.96 3.81
C ASN A 292 -5.99 -2.43 4.70
N GLY A 293 -6.36 -1.47 5.54
CA GLY A 293 -5.48 -0.77 6.45
C GLY A 293 -4.94 -1.62 7.59
N GLY A 294 -4.10 -1.00 8.41
CA GLY A 294 -3.22 -1.65 9.37
C GLY A 294 -2.36 -0.65 10.15
N ARG A 295 -1.51 -1.17 11.04
CA ARG A 295 -0.53 -0.38 11.77
C ARG A 295 0.83 -0.44 11.09
N LEU A 296 1.29 0.69 10.56
CA LEU A 296 2.63 0.86 10.04
C LEU A 296 3.55 1.35 11.15
N MET A 297 4.67 0.67 11.34
CA MET A 297 5.70 1.01 12.32
C MET A 297 7.01 1.20 11.57
N LEU A 298 7.70 2.30 11.85
CA LEU A 298 8.96 2.66 11.20
C LEU A 298 10.03 2.86 12.26
N ASN A 299 11.26 2.40 11.98
CA ASN A 299 12.46 2.78 12.69
C ASN A 299 13.25 3.76 11.80
N VAL A 300 13.15 5.05 12.13
CA VAL A 300 13.88 6.11 11.42
C VAL A 300 15.03 6.70 12.27
N MET A 301 15.42 6.04 13.38
CA MET A 301 16.51 6.51 14.26
C MET A 301 17.80 6.78 13.49
N ARG A 302 18.09 5.94 12.49
CA ARG A 302 19.32 6.04 11.69
C ARG A 302 19.50 7.40 11.01
N TRP A 303 18.42 8.14 10.80
CA TRP A 303 18.42 9.43 10.12
C TRP A 303 18.13 10.61 11.05
N VAL A 304 18.09 10.40 12.38
CA VAL A 304 17.72 11.46 13.34
C VAL A 304 18.66 12.66 13.28
N ASP A 305 19.96 12.44 13.09
CA ASP A 305 20.98 13.49 13.03
C ASP A 305 21.20 14.07 11.62
N SER A 306 20.41 13.61 10.63
CA SER A 306 20.55 14.04 9.24
C SER A 306 20.00 15.45 9.03
N LYS A 307 20.89 16.41 8.78
CA LYS A 307 20.55 17.84 8.57
C LYS A 307 19.87 18.14 7.23
N ASP A 308 19.87 17.19 6.30
CA ASP A 308 19.34 17.31 4.94
C ASP A 308 17.88 16.86 4.81
N GLY A 309 17.13 16.75 5.92
CA GLY A 309 15.73 16.32 5.90
C GLY A 309 15.53 14.83 5.55
N ARG A 310 16.60 14.02 5.55
CA ARG A 310 16.55 12.61 5.14
C ARG A 310 15.62 11.75 5.98
N ARG A 311 15.48 12.05 7.28
CA ARG A 311 14.51 11.37 8.16
C ARG A 311 13.10 11.45 7.59
N GLU A 312 12.66 12.66 7.29
CA GLU A 312 11.32 12.93 6.76
C GLU A 312 11.14 12.33 5.37
N ALA A 313 12.15 12.48 4.51
CA ALA A 313 12.12 11.91 3.17
C ALA A 313 12.00 10.38 3.18
N VAL A 314 12.70 9.70 4.09
CA VAL A 314 12.60 8.25 4.27
C VAL A 314 11.23 7.85 4.81
N GLU A 315 10.68 8.57 5.78
CA GLU A 315 9.34 8.34 6.29
C GLU A 315 8.30 8.42 5.17
N VAL A 316 8.31 9.52 4.40
CA VAL A 316 7.41 9.74 3.26
C VAL A 316 7.53 8.60 2.24
N LEU A 317 8.74 8.17 1.90
CA LEU A 317 8.95 7.05 0.97
C LEU A 317 8.43 5.72 1.50
N ILE A 318 8.62 5.43 2.78
CA ILE A 318 8.10 4.19 3.40
C ILE A 318 6.58 4.23 3.42
N VAL A 319 5.96 5.36 3.76
CA VAL A 319 4.51 5.54 3.73
C VAL A 319 3.97 5.37 2.31
N ALA A 320 4.52 6.09 1.32
CA ALA A 320 4.10 6.00 -0.08
C ALA A 320 4.26 4.57 -0.64
N SER A 321 5.39 3.92 -0.35
CA SER A 321 5.64 2.54 -0.80
C SER A 321 4.74 1.52 -0.10
N CYS A 322 4.41 1.70 1.18
CA CYS A 322 3.42 0.89 1.89
C CYS A 322 2.03 1.04 1.26
N VAL A 323 1.59 2.27 0.98
CA VAL A 323 0.31 2.52 0.28
C VAL A 323 0.32 1.87 -1.11
N CYS A 324 1.44 1.91 -1.83
CA CYS A 324 1.58 1.20 -3.09
C CYS A 324 1.44 -0.32 -2.94
N MET A 325 1.92 -0.91 -1.83
CA MET A 325 1.71 -2.34 -1.54
C MET A 325 0.22 -2.67 -1.39
N LEU A 326 -0.55 -1.83 -0.70
CA LEU A 326 -2.00 -2.00 -0.53
C LEU A 326 -2.74 -1.93 -1.85
N LYS A 327 -2.41 -0.95 -2.69
CA LYS A 327 -3.01 -0.81 -4.04
C LYS A 327 -2.67 -2.00 -4.92
N LYS A 328 -1.43 -2.49 -4.89
CA LYS A 328 -1.03 -3.73 -5.59
C LYS A 328 -1.80 -4.97 -5.09
N GLU A 329 -2.21 -5.03 -3.82
CA GLU A 329 -3.10 -6.10 -3.34
C GLU A 329 -4.50 -6.01 -3.97
N VAL A 330 -5.06 -4.81 -4.04
CA VAL A 330 -6.36 -4.56 -4.69
C VAL A 330 -6.30 -4.92 -6.18
N ASP A 331 -5.23 -4.55 -6.87
CA ASP A 331 -5.05 -4.83 -8.29
C ASP A 331 -4.96 -6.34 -8.56
N ARG A 332 -4.21 -7.08 -7.73
CA ARG A 332 -4.18 -8.56 -7.81
C ARG A 332 -5.56 -9.17 -7.58
N ARG A 333 -6.34 -8.65 -6.62
CA ARG A 333 -7.71 -9.13 -6.36
C ARG A 333 -8.62 -8.90 -7.55
N ARG A 334 -8.49 -7.76 -8.25
CA ARG A 334 -9.27 -7.47 -9.46
C ARG A 334 -8.94 -8.42 -10.58
N MET A 335 -7.64 -8.63 -10.82
CA MET A 335 -7.19 -9.58 -11.83
C MET A 335 -7.74 -10.98 -11.56
N GLN A 336 -7.70 -11.45 -10.31
CA GLN A 336 -8.30 -12.72 -9.91
C GLN A 336 -9.81 -12.77 -10.17
N GLN A 337 -10.56 -11.73 -9.81
CA GLN A 337 -12.01 -11.67 -10.06
C GLN A 337 -12.32 -11.66 -11.57
N MET A 338 -11.56 -10.91 -12.38
CA MET A 338 -11.74 -10.87 -13.83
C MET A 338 -11.47 -12.23 -14.48
N VAL A 339 -10.41 -12.92 -14.07
CA VAL A 339 -10.09 -14.28 -14.56
C VAL A 339 -11.19 -15.27 -14.20
N ILE A 340 -11.72 -15.23 -12.97
CA ILE A 340 -12.81 -16.11 -12.53
C ILE A 340 -14.09 -15.85 -13.34
N LEU A 341 -14.45 -14.58 -13.57
CA LEU A 341 -15.62 -14.21 -14.37
C LEU A 341 -15.47 -14.65 -15.83
N ALA A 342 -14.28 -14.47 -16.43
CA ALA A 342 -14.00 -14.92 -17.79
C ALA A 342 -14.06 -16.45 -17.92
N ALA A 343 -13.49 -17.18 -16.95
CA ALA A 343 -13.54 -18.64 -16.92
C ALA A 343 -14.98 -19.17 -16.75
N GLY A 344 -15.77 -18.54 -15.88
CA GLY A 344 -17.18 -18.88 -15.67
C GLY A 344 -18.05 -18.63 -16.91
N ALA A 345 -17.78 -17.57 -17.67
CA ALA A 345 -18.47 -17.29 -18.93
C ALA A 345 -18.12 -18.31 -20.04
N SER A 346 -16.93 -18.91 -20.01
CA SER A 346 -16.50 -19.92 -20.99
C SER A 346 -16.94 -21.36 -20.67
N GLY A 347 -17.39 -21.65 -19.45
CA GLY A 347 -17.76 -23.00 -19.01
C GLY A 347 -19.23 -23.38 -19.19
N GLY A 348 -20.03 -22.52 -19.83
CA GLY A 348 -21.46 -22.71 -20.04
C GLY A 348 -21.88 -22.84 -21.52
N ALA A 349 -20.94 -23.22 -22.40
CA ALA A 349 -21.19 -23.44 -23.83
C ALA A 349 -21.22 -24.94 -24.16
#